data_AF-A0A843GN28-F1
#
_entry.id   AF-A0A843GN28-F1
#
_cell.length_a   1.000
_cell.length_b   1.000
_cell.length_c   1.000
_cell.angle_alpha   90.00
_cell.angle_beta   90.00
_cell.angle_gamma   90.00
#
_symmetry.space_group_name_H-M   'P 1'
#
loop_
_entity.id
_entity.type
_entity.pdbx_description
1 polymer ?
#
loop_
_entity_poly.entity_id
_entity_poly.type
_entity_poly.pdbx_seq_one_letter_code
_entity_poly.pdbx_strand_id
1 'polypeptide(L)'
;MNEFLLGTIQLDVEEQNSEIDFSVENETELEMELKDKGVDIVDNYELLRNLPKLNGQTIIGNMEEIDPTVPGWAKNDTKPSYVYSEVGAVGEENELNLTEIDRLFNAVFGI
;
A
#
# COMPACT_ATOMS: atom_id res chain seq x y z
N MET A 1 52.92 33.24 -21.34
CA MET A 1 51.78 32.31 -21.49
C MET A 1 52.02 31.22 -20.48
N ASN A 2 51.18 31.12 -19.45
CA ASN A 2 51.26 30.03 -18.48
C ASN A 2 50.21 29.00 -18.86
N GLU A 3 50.66 27.80 -19.22
CA GLU A 3 49.79 26.64 -19.37
C GLU A 3 49.52 26.07 -17.98
N PHE A 4 48.25 26.00 -17.58
CA PHE A 4 47.84 25.25 -16.41
C PHE A 4 47.52 23.82 -16.85
N LEU A 5 48.32 22.87 -16.37
CA LEU A 5 48.06 21.43 -16.50
C LEU A 5 46.86 21.08 -15.61
N LEU A 6 45.71 20.83 -16.21
CA LEU A 6 44.56 20.21 -15.56
C LEU A 6 44.81 18.70 -15.53
N GLY A 7 45.33 18.19 -14.42
CA GLY A 7 45.38 16.75 -14.17
C GLY A 7 43.96 16.18 -14.06
N THR A 8 43.73 15.01 -14.67
CA THR A 8 42.47 14.27 -14.56
C THR A 8 42.57 13.26 -13.42
N ILE A 9 41.62 13.27 -12.48
CA ILE A 9 41.51 12.25 -11.43
C ILE A 9 40.62 11.11 -11.96
N GLN A 10 41.10 9.86 -11.85
CA GLN A 10 40.31 8.66 -12.13
C GLN A 10 39.64 8.17 -10.83
N LEU A 11 38.33 7.90 -10.91
CA LEU A 11 37.52 7.34 -9.83
C LEU A 11 37.24 5.87 -10.15
N ASP A 12 37.81 4.95 -9.38
CA ASP A 12 37.40 3.54 -9.38
C ASP A 12 36.39 3.33 -8.25
N VAL A 13 35.15 2.99 -8.62
CA VAL A 13 34.06 2.71 -7.69
C VAL A 13 33.77 1.22 -7.73
N GLU A 14 34.18 0.48 -6.70
CA GLU A 14 33.77 -0.90 -6.52
C GLU A 14 32.43 -0.97 -5.77
N GLU A 15 31.41 -1.50 -6.45
CA GLU A 15 30.12 -1.86 -5.86
C GLU A 15 30.32 -3.01 -4.87
N GLN A 16 30.71 -2.71 -3.63
CA GLN A 16 30.14 -3.24 -2.39
C GLN A 16 31.02 -2.85 -1.20
N ASN A 17 30.38 -2.20 -0.23
CA ASN A 17 30.97 -1.62 1.00
C ASN A 17 31.77 -0.34 0.71
N SER A 18 31.02 0.76 0.58
CA SER A 18 31.52 2.11 0.36
C SER A 18 32.37 2.60 1.54
N GLU A 19 33.66 2.31 1.49
CA GLU A 19 34.69 3.14 2.09
C GLU A 19 35.35 3.90 0.93
N ILE A 20 35.15 5.22 0.88
CA ILE A 20 35.73 6.06 -0.16
C ILE A 20 37.12 6.46 0.34
N ASP A 21 38.15 5.80 -0.17
CA ASP A 21 39.53 6.08 0.20
C ASP A 21 40.13 7.13 -0.76
N PHE A 22 40.63 8.24 -0.22
CA PHE A 22 41.19 9.36 -1.00
C PHE A 22 42.70 9.45 -0.76
N SER A 23 43.51 9.24 -1.81
CA SER A 23 44.94 9.55 -1.77
C SER A 23 45.22 10.88 -2.48
N VAL A 24 45.74 11.84 -1.72
CA VAL A 24 46.18 13.16 -2.24
C VAL A 24 47.71 13.16 -2.24
N GLU A 25 48.33 13.06 -3.40
CA GLU A 25 49.80 12.99 -3.53
C GLU A 25 50.51 14.37 -3.45
N ASN A 26 49.78 15.48 -3.55
CA ASN A 26 50.33 16.83 -3.33
C ASN A 26 49.27 17.73 -2.71
N GLU A 27 49.67 18.49 -1.68
CA GLU A 27 48.85 19.36 -0.83
C GLU A 27 48.09 20.46 -1.58
N THR A 28 47.08 20.09 -2.34
CA THR A 28 46.09 21.01 -2.90
C THR A 28 44.73 20.49 -2.48
N GLU A 29 44.15 21.24 -1.56
CA GLU A 29 42.86 21.08 -0.91
C GLU A 29 41.78 20.54 -1.87
N LEU A 30 41.12 19.45 -1.48
CA LEU A 30 40.05 18.84 -2.27
C LEU A 30 38.73 19.56 -1.93
N GLU A 31 38.32 20.53 -2.73
CA GLU A 31 37.07 21.26 -2.53
C GLU A 31 35.90 20.46 -3.15
N MET A 32 35.11 19.81 -2.29
CA MET A 32 33.88 19.12 -2.70
C MET A 32 32.68 20.06 -2.54
N GLU A 33 32.26 20.68 -3.64
CA GLU A 33 30.97 21.37 -3.69
C GLU A 33 29.85 20.33 -3.83
N LEU A 34 29.22 19.98 -2.70
CA LEU A 34 27.89 19.38 -2.74
C LEU A 34 26.94 20.44 -3.29
N LYS A 35 26.72 20.45 -4.61
CA LYS A 35 25.60 21.19 -5.18
C LYS A 35 24.37 20.70 -4.46
N ASP A 36 23.78 21.59 -3.68
CA ASP A 36 22.52 21.39 -2.97
C ASP A 36 21.46 21.07 -4.01
N LYS A 37 21.41 19.81 -4.44
CA LYS A 37 20.21 19.21 -5.00
C LYS A 37 19.31 19.17 -3.79
N GLY A 38 18.59 20.27 -3.58
CA GLY A 38 17.61 20.40 -2.52
C GLY A 38 16.89 19.07 -2.41
N VAL A 39 16.82 18.54 -1.18
CA VAL A 39 16.09 17.32 -0.93
C VAL A 39 14.71 17.54 -1.52
N ASP A 40 14.41 16.88 -2.64
CA ASP A 40 13.07 16.87 -3.22
C ASP A 40 12.22 16.22 -2.13
N ILE A 41 11.62 17.03 -1.26
CA ILE A 41 10.67 16.55 -0.27
C ILE A 41 9.45 16.19 -1.08
N VAL A 42 9.36 14.90 -1.40
CA VAL A 42 8.23 14.34 -2.11
C VAL A 42 7.12 14.15 -1.09
N ASP A 43 6.21 15.12 -1.00
CA ASP A 43 5.05 15.08 -0.11
C ASP A 43 3.97 14.07 -0.58
N ASN A 44 4.06 13.62 -1.84
CA ASN A 44 3.16 12.61 -2.38
C ASN A 44 3.79 11.22 -2.30
N TYR A 45 3.22 10.35 -1.45
CA TYR A 45 3.65 8.97 -1.29
C TYR A 45 3.77 8.21 -2.62
N GLU A 46 2.87 8.44 -3.58
CA GLU A 46 2.85 7.75 -4.88
C GLU A 46 4.03 8.11 -5.81
N LEU A 47 4.81 9.14 -5.45
CA LEU A 47 5.97 9.60 -6.22
C LEU A 47 7.30 9.14 -5.59
N LEU A 48 7.25 8.36 -4.50
CA LEU A 48 8.44 7.82 -3.87
C LEU A 48 9.16 6.84 -4.81
N ARG A 49 10.50 6.94 -4.88
CA ARG A 49 11.31 6.07 -5.75
C ARG A 49 11.32 4.61 -5.28
N ASN A 50 11.00 4.37 -4.01
CA ASN A 50 11.12 3.10 -3.30
C ASN A 50 9.75 2.60 -2.79
N LEU A 51 8.73 2.67 -3.64
CA LEU A 51 7.41 2.15 -3.31
C LEU A 51 7.44 0.63 -3.01
N PRO A 52 6.69 0.18 -1.99
CA PRO A 52 6.61 -1.24 -1.68
C PRO A 52 5.91 -2.02 -2.79
N LYS A 53 6.23 -3.31 -2.88
CA LYS A 53 5.64 -4.22 -3.86
C LYS A 53 4.96 -5.40 -3.17
N LEU A 54 3.82 -5.81 -3.71
CA LEU A 54 3.13 -7.05 -3.37
C LEU A 54 3.20 -7.97 -4.58
N ASN A 55 3.82 -9.14 -4.44
CA ASN A 55 4.02 -10.10 -5.54
C ASN A 55 4.64 -9.51 -6.81
N GLY A 56 5.55 -8.53 -6.66
CA GLY A 56 6.21 -7.86 -7.77
C GLY A 56 5.46 -6.66 -8.36
N GLN A 57 4.19 -6.48 -8.00
CA GLN A 57 3.38 -5.31 -8.38
C GLN A 57 3.55 -4.19 -7.34
N THR A 58 3.82 -2.98 -7.79
CA THR A 58 3.92 -1.80 -6.90
C THR A 58 2.56 -1.47 -6.30
N ILE A 59 2.52 -1.24 -4.99
CA ILE A 59 1.31 -0.86 -4.26
C ILE A 59 1.12 0.66 -4.43
N ILE A 60 0.11 1.06 -5.21
CA ILE A 60 -0.22 2.47 -5.50
C ILE A 60 -1.74 2.62 -5.52
N GLY A 61 -2.27 3.66 -4.89
CA GLY A 61 -3.70 3.95 -4.85
C GLY A 61 -4.54 2.80 -4.28
N ASN A 62 -5.77 2.68 -4.79
CA ASN A 62 -6.65 1.54 -4.50
C ASN A 62 -6.19 0.31 -5.29
N MET A 63 -6.15 -0.84 -4.63
CA MET A 63 -5.67 -2.09 -5.21
C MET A 63 -6.69 -3.20 -4.95
N GLU A 64 -6.79 -4.15 -5.87
CA GLU A 64 -7.64 -5.33 -5.68
C GLU A 64 -7.09 -6.25 -4.59
N GLU A 65 -7.99 -6.83 -3.80
CA GLU A 65 -7.64 -7.75 -2.73
C GLU A 65 -7.20 -9.12 -3.27
N ILE A 66 -5.96 -9.51 -2.98
CA ILE A 66 -5.36 -10.74 -3.54
C ILE A 66 -5.20 -11.87 -2.53
N ASP A 67 -5.41 -11.63 -1.23
CA ASP A 67 -5.19 -12.66 -0.21
C ASP A 67 -6.11 -13.88 -0.49
N PRO A 68 -5.56 -15.10 -0.66
CA PRO A 68 -6.36 -16.29 -0.94
C PRO A 68 -7.21 -16.74 0.25
N THR A 69 -6.92 -16.26 1.46
CA THR A 69 -7.70 -16.54 2.67
C THR A 69 -8.93 -15.66 2.80
N VAL A 70 -8.98 -14.54 2.07
CA VAL A 70 -10.16 -13.68 1.99
C VAL A 70 -11.18 -14.34 1.04
N PRO A 71 -12.41 -14.63 1.50
CA PRO A 71 -13.41 -15.25 0.65
C PRO A 71 -13.86 -14.28 -0.45
N GLY A 72 -14.25 -14.82 -1.62
CA GLY A 72 -14.57 -14.01 -2.80
C GLY A 72 -15.62 -12.93 -2.56
N TRP A 73 -16.64 -13.20 -1.73
CA TRP A 73 -17.66 -12.21 -1.39
C TRP A 73 -17.10 -10.97 -0.66
N ALA A 74 -16.01 -11.14 0.11
CA ALA A 74 -15.38 -10.05 0.85
C ALA A 74 -14.40 -9.23 -0.01
N LYS A 75 -14.01 -9.76 -1.19
CA LYS A 75 -13.20 -9.05 -2.19
C LYS A 75 -14.03 -8.13 -3.08
N ASN A 76 -15.35 -8.29 -3.10
CA ASN A 76 -16.24 -7.49 -3.90
C ASN A 76 -16.57 -6.18 -3.18
N ASP A 77 -16.61 -5.07 -3.91
CA ASP A 77 -16.97 -3.75 -3.36
C ASP A 77 -18.41 -3.71 -2.83
N THR A 78 -19.27 -4.59 -3.33
CA THR A 78 -20.69 -4.65 -2.96
C THR A 78 -21.00 -5.88 -2.13
N LYS A 79 -21.78 -5.68 -1.06
CA LYS A 79 -22.33 -6.78 -0.26
C LYS A 79 -23.18 -7.73 -1.12
N PRO A 80 -23.10 -9.06 -0.93
CA PRO A 80 -24.02 -10.00 -1.55
C PRO A 80 -25.48 -9.75 -1.16
N SER A 81 -26.38 -9.86 -2.13
CA SER A 81 -27.82 -9.92 -1.87
C SER A 81 -28.24 -11.37 -1.72
N TYR A 82 -29.11 -11.65 -0.74
CA TYR A 82 -29.69 -12.97 -0.53
C TYR A 82 -31.22 -12.86 -0.59
N VAL A 83 -31.88 -13.88 -1.14
CA VAL A 83 -33.33 -14.05 -1.04
C VAL A 83 -33.68 -14.92 0.17
N TYR A 84 -34.93 -14.81 0.66
CA TYR A 84 -35.37 -15.49 1.88
C TYR A 84 -35.08 -17.01 1.87
N SER A 85 -35.30 -17.66 0.73
CA SER A 85 -35.06 -19.10 0.55
C SER A 85 -33.59 -19.51 0.65
N GLU A 86 -32.64 -18.61 0.39
CA GLU A 86 -31.21 -18.91 0.43
C GLU A 86 -30.66 -18.94 1.86
N VAL A 87 -31.30 -18.23 2.77
CA VAL A 87 -30.86 -18.11 4.18
C VAL A 87 -31.80 -18.80 5.16
N GLY A 88 -32.82 -19.51 4.65
CA GLY A 88 -33.85 -20.14 5.48
C GLY A 88 -34.69 -19.12 6.26
N ALA A 89 -34.76 -17.88 5.77
CA ALA A 89 -35.62 -16.86 6.33
C ALA A 89 -37.06 -17.08 5.86
N VAL A 90 -38.00 -16.58 6.65
CA VAL A 90 -39.41 -16.55 6.31
C VAL A 90 -39.61 -15.41 5.31
N GLY A 91 -40.24 -15.71 4.16
CA GLY A 91 -40.60 -14.70 3.19
C GLY A 91 -41.78 -13.84 3.65
N GLU A 92 -41.95 -12.67 3.03
CA GLU A 92 -43.03 -11.72 3.35
C GLU A 92 -44.42 -12.37 3.32
N GLU A 93 -44.65 -13.36 2.45
CA GLU A 93 -45.92 -14.08 2.35
C GLU A 93 -46.27 -14.91 3.59
N ASN A 94 -45.28 -15.17 4.44
CA ASN A 94 -45.40 -15.95 5.66
C ASN A 94 -45.12 -15.10 6.93
N GLU A 95 -45.07 -13.77 6.79
CA GLU A 95 -44.93 -12.87 7.93
C GLU A 95 -46.17 -12.90 8.82
N LEU A 96 -45.96 -13.08 10.13
CA LEU A 96 -47.01 -12.96 11.12
C LEU A 96 -47.24 -11.48 11.44
N ASN A 97 -48.48 -11.02 11.35
CA ASN A 97 -48.83 -9.70 11.84
C ASN A 97 -49.00 -9.70 13.38
N LEU A 98 -48.96 -8.52 14.00
CA LEU A 98 -49.06 -8.39 15.46
C LEU A 98 -50.32 -9.04 16.05
N THR A 99 -51.45 -9.03 15.33
CA THR A 99 -52.69 -9.66 15.80
C THR A 99 -52.59 -11.18 15.83
N GLU A 100 -51.89 -11.78 14.87
CA GLU A 100 -51.64 -13.23 14.84
C GLU A 100 -50.66 -13.64 15.92
N ILE A 101 -49.64 -12.82 16.17
CA ILE A 101 -48.70 -13.00 17.28
C ILE A 101 -49.46 -12.98 18.62
N ASP A 102 -50.31 -11.98 18.85
CA ASP A 102 -51.11 -11.89 20.08
C ASP A 102 -52.00 -13.13 20.28
N ARG A 103 -52.63 -13.62 19.21
CA ARG A 103 -53.44 -14.85 19.27
C ARG A 103 -52.60 -16.07 19.63
N LEU A 104 -51.41 -16.22 19.05
CA LEU A 104 -50.50 -17.33 19.35
C LEU A 104 -50.01 -17.25 20.79
N PHE A 105 -49.63 -16.07 21.27
CA PHE A 105 -49.19 -15.86 22.65
C PHE A 105 -50.30 -16.20 23.66
N ASN A 106 -51.51 -15.71 23.43
CA ASN A 106 -52.64 -16.01 24.32
C ASN A 106 -53.03 -17.50 24.26
N ALA A 107 -52.91 -18.15 23.10
CA ALA A 107 -53.18 -19.58 22.95
C ALA A 107 -52.15 -20.47 23.66
N VAL A 108 -50.89 -20.05 23.71
CA VAL A 108 -49.79 -20.81 24.32
C VAL A 108 -49.65 -20.51 25.82
N PHE A 109 -49.76 -19.24 26.22
CA PHE A 109 -49.47 -18.79 27.58
C PHE A 109 -50.70 -18.41 28.40
N GLY A 110 -51.89 -18.31 27.79
CA GLY A 110 -53.16 -18.12 28.49
C GLY A 110 -53.27 -16.83 29.31
N ILE A 111 -52.43 -15.84 29.02
CA ILE A 111 -52.43 -14.49 29.60
C ILE A 111 -53.06 -13.49 28.64
#